data_AF-A0A659PU50-F1
#
_entry.id   AF-A0A659PU50-F1
#
_cell.length_a   1.000
_cell.length_b   1.000
_cell.length_c   1.000
_cell.angle_alpha   90.00
_cell.angle_beta   90.00
_cell.angle_gamma   90.00
#
_symmetry.space_group_name_H-M   'P 1'
#
loop_
_entity.id
_entity.type
_entity.pdbx_description
1 polymer ?
#
loop_
_entity_poly.entity_id
_entity_poly.type
_entity_poly.pdbx_seq_one_letter_code
_entity_poly.pdbx_strand_id
1 'polypeptide(L)'
;MKALTARQQEVFDLIRDHISQTGMPPTRAEIAQRLGFRSPNAAEEHLKALARKGVLEIVSGASRGIRLLLDEADGVPRVGRVAAGEPLLAQQHIEGHYQVDPSLFKPSADFLLRVSGMSMKDIGIMDGDLLAVHKTQHVGNGQVRVERVVDEETGKRQIKPGLK
;
A
#
# COMPACT_ATOMS: atom_id res chain seq x y z
N MET A 1 10.30 -7.74 -14.63
CA MET A 1 9.32 -6.79 -15.18
C MET A 1 10.01 -5.81 -16.10
N LYS A 2 9.35 -5.32 -17.17
CA LYS A 2 9.94 -4.32 -18.07
C LYS A 2 9.75 -2.92 -17.47
N ALA A 3 10.85 -2.21 -17.22
CA ALA A 3 10.84 -0.86 -16.67
C ALA A 3 9.93 0.08 -17.47
N LEU A 4 9.15 0.92 -16.77
CA LEU A 4 8.33 1.97 -17.39
C LEU A 4 9.25 3.05 -17.97
N THR A 5 8.86 3.63 -19.11
CA THR A 5 9.54 4.85 -19.59
C THR A 5 9.09 6.03 -18.73
N ALA A 6 9.87 7.12 -18.70
CA ALA A 6 9.50 8.32 -17.93
C ALA A 6 8.06 8.79 -18.22
N ARG A 7 7.69 8.82 -19.51
CA ARG A 7 6.34 9.21 -19.91
C ARG A 7 5.25 8.22 -19.51
N GLN A 8 5.56 6.93 -19.49
CA GLN A 8 4.65 5.90 -19.00
C GLN A 8 4.47 5.96 -17.48
N GLN A 9 5.54 6.28 -16.75
CA GLN A 9 5.51 6.51 -15.32
C GLN A 9 4.61 7.70 -14.98
N GLU A 10 4.75 8.82 -15.67
CA GLU A 10 3.87 9.99 -15.50
C GLU A 10 2.38 9.65 -15.72
N VAL A 11 2.07 8.83 -16.73
CA VAL A 11 0.70 8.35 -16.97
C VAL A 11 0.21 7.47 -15.84
N PHE A 12 1.06 6.54 -15.38
CA PHE A 12 0.73 5.63 -14.27
C PHE A 12 0.49 6.37 -12.96
N ASP A 13 1.39 7.29 -12.60
CA ASP A 13 1.30 8.11 -11.39
C ASP A 13 0.04 8.98 -11.42
N LEU A 14 -0.28 9.58 -12.56
CA LEU A 14 -1.51 10.35 -12.71
C LEU A 14 -2.76 9.51 -12.46
N ILE A 15 -2.81 8.29 -13.00
CA ILE A 15 -3.95 7.38 -12.80
C ILE A 15 -4.06 7.02 -11.33
N ARG A 16 -2.94 6.67 -10.68
CA ARG A 16 -2.88 6.35 -9.25
C ARG A 16 -3.40 7.51 -8.41
N ASP A 17 -2.86 8.71 -8.62
CA ASP A 17 -3.22 9.90 -7.85
C ASP A 17 -4.69 10.28 -8.05
N HIS A 18 -5.21 10.13 -9.28
CA HIS A 18 -6.63 10.41 -9.56
C HIS A 18 -7.57 9.42 -8.88
N ILE A 19 -7.21 8.13 -8.84
CA ILE A 19 -7.96 7.12 -8.10
C ILE A 19 -7.94 7.43 -6.61
N SER A 20 -6.78 7.73 -6.03
CA SER A 20 -6.67 8.05 -4.60
C SER A 20 -7.45 9.30 -4.19
N GLN A 21 -7.59 10.29 -5.10
CA GLN A 21 -8.32 11.54 -4.81
C GLN A 21 -9.83 11.43 -5.03
N THR A 22 -10.28 10.67 -6.03
CA THR A 22 -11.68 10.68 -6.49
C THR A 22 -12.41 9.35 -6.30
N GLY A 23 -11.70 8.29 -5.97
CA GLY A 23 -12.24 6.93 -5.86
C GLY A 23 -12.53 6.26 -7.21
N MET A 24 -12.19 6.90 -8.33
CA MET A 24 -12.44 6.37 -9.67
C MET A 24 -11.29 6.66 -10.62
N PRO A 25 -11.04 5.80 -11.62
CA PRO A 25 -10.00 6.04 -12.61
C PRO A 25 -10.38 7.18 -13.57
N PRO A 26 -9.37 7.90 -14.11
CA PRO A 26 -9.60 8.96 -15.08
C PRO A 26 -9.97 8.36 -16.45
N THR A 27 -10.59 9.19 -17.29
CA THR A 27 -10.86 8.91 -18.69
C THR A 27 -9.63 9.20 -19.56
N ARG A 28 -9.63 8.64 -20.78
CA ARG A 28 -8.56 8.88 -21.76
C ARG A 28 -8.43 10.37 -22.13
N ALA A 29 -9.55 11.08 -22.14
CA ALA A 29 -9.59 12.53 -22.40
C ALA A 29 -8.97 13.33 -21.24
N GLU A 30 -9.27 12.99 -19.99
CA GLU A 30 -8.68 13.65 -18.81
C GLU A 30 -7.16 13.42 -18.73
N ILE A 31 -6.70 12.20 -19.03
CA ILE A 31 -5.26 11.89 -19.10
C ILE A 31 -4.60 12.76 -20.18
N ALA A 32 -5.21 12.86 -21.36
CA ALA A 32 -4.70 13.69 -22.45
C ALA A 32 -4.62 15.17 -22.09
N GLN A 33 -5.66 15.71 -21.46
CA GLN A 33 -5.71 17.11 -21.05
C GLN A 33 -4.65 17.42 -19.98
N ARG A 34 -4.53 16.58 -18.95
CA ARG A 34 -3.60 16.83 -17.83
C ARG A 34 -2.13 16.69 -18.22
N LEU A 35 -1.80 15.74 -19.10
CA LEU A 35 -0.41 15.52 -19.54
C LEU A 35 -0.06 16.29 -20.81
N GLY A 36 -1.00 17.01 -21.42
CA GLY A 36 -0.76 17.77 -22.65
C GLY A 36 -0.55 16.89 -23.88
N PHE A 37 -1.24 15.75 -23.97
CA PHE A 37 -1.22 14.95 -25.19
C PHE A 37 -2.04 15.60 -26.31
N ARG A 38 -1.60 15.41 -27.56
CA ARG A 38 -2.26 15.97 -28.74
C ARG A 38 -3.65 15.40 -29.00
N SER A 39 -3.96 14.22 -28.46
CA SER A 39 -5.27 13.57 -28.59
C SER A 39 -5.49 12.49 -27.52
N PRO A 40 -6.75 12.08 -27.27
CA PRO A 40 -7.06 10.93 -26.42
C PRO A 40 -6.42 9.62 -26.90
N ASN A 41 -6.21 9.46 -28.21
CA ASN A 41 -5.56 8.27 -28.78
C ASN A 41 -4.09 8.15 -28.35
N ALA A 42 -3.37 9.26 -28.21
CA ALA A 42 -2.00 9.25 -27.71
C ALA A 42 -1.94 8.74 -26.26
N ALA A 43 -2.92 9.12 -25.42
CA ALA A 43 -3.06 8.55 -24.08
C ALA A 43 -3.36 7.04 -24.13
N GLU A 44 -4.19 6.60 -25.08
CA GLU A 44 -4.51 5.18 -25.26
C GLU A 44 -3.30 4.32 -25.65
N GLU A 45 -2.38 4.83 -26.46
CA GLU A 45 -1.13 4.11 -26.77
C GLU A 45 -0.28 3.86 -25.52
N HIS A 46 -0.16 4.88 -24.65
CA HIS A 46 0.52 4.72 -23.37
C HIS A 46 -0.20 3.73 -22.46
N LEU A 47 -1.53 3.78 -22.38
CA LEU A 47 -2.33 2.81 -21.60
C LEU A 47 -2.13 1.38 -22.10
N LYS A 48 -2.15 1.16 -23.42
CA LYS A 48 -1.88 -0.17 -24.02
C LYS A 48 -0.47 -0.65 -23.70
N ALA A 49 0.52 0.25 -23.71
CA ALA A 49 1.89 -0.10 -23.35
C ALA A 49 2.01 -0.47 -21.86
N LEU A 50 1.34 0.26 -20.97
CA LEU A 50 1.27 -0.07 -19.54
C LEU A 50 0.57 -1.42 -19.31
N ALA A 51 -0.53 -1.69 -20.03
CA ALA A 51 -1.23 -2.97 -19.96
C ALA A 51 -0.35 -4.15 -20.41
N ARG A 52 0.40 -3.97 -21.52
CA ARG A 52 1.38 -4.96 -21.99
C ARG A 52 2.52 -5.22 -21.00
N LYS A 53 2.81 -4.25 -20.13
CA LYS A 53 3.82 -4.37 -19.07
C LYS A 53 3.26 -4.97 -17.78
N GLY A 54 1.95 -5.21 -17.72
CA GLY A 54 1.30 -5.88 -16.59
C GLY A 54 1.02 -4.99 -15.39
N VAL A 55 1.19 -3.67 -15.50
CA VAL A 55 0.96 -2.72 -14.39
C VAL A 55 -0.48 -2.20 -14.33
N LEU A 56 -1.28 -2.46 -15.37
CA LEU A 56 -2.71 -2.14 -15.39
C LEU A 56 -3.47 -3.07 -16.35
N GLU A 57 -4.78 -3.08 -16.20
CA GLU A 57 -5.75 -3.73 -17.08
C GLU A 57 -6.69 -2.68 -17.67
N ILE A 58 -7.04 -2.86 -18.95
CA ILE A 58 -8.02 -2.02 -19.65
C ILE A 58 -9.31 -2.82 -19.79
N VAL A 59 -10.38 -2.35 -19.17
CA VAL A 59 -11.71 -2.94 -19.28
C VAL A 59 -12.44 -2.32 -20.49
N SER A 60 -12.72 -3.16 -21.48
CA SER A 60 -13.47 -2.78 -22.68
C SER A 60 -14.91 -2.37 -22.36
N GLY A 61 -15.46 -1.40 -23.09
CA GLY A 61 -16.86 -0.99 -22.95
C GLY A 61 -17.17 -0.01 -21.81
N ALA A 62 -16.19 0.37 -21.00
CA ALA A 62 -16.35 1.39 -19.95
C ALA A 62 -15.52 2.65 -20.23
N SER A 63 -16.16 3.83 -20.10
CA SER A 63 -15.51 5.15 -20.26
C SER A 63 -14.31 5.32 -19.31
N ARG A 64 -14.43 4.76 -18.11
CA ARG A 64 -13.44 4.70 -17.03
C ARG A 64 -12.89 3.27 -16.80
N GLY A 65 -12.84 2.45 -17.84
CA GLY A 65 -12.36 1.07 -17.76
C GLY A 65 -10.84 0.94 -17.64
N ILE A 66 -10.25 1.49 -16.57
CA ILE A 66 -8.82 1.36 -16.26
C ILE A 66 -8.71 0.81 -14.84
N ARG A 67 -8.02 -0.31 -14.67
CA ARG A 67 -7.76 -0.92 -13.37
C ARG A 67 -6.25 -1.02 -13.18
N LEU A 68 -5.70 -0.38 -12.16
CA LEU A 68 -4.29 -0.57 -11.84
C LEU A 68 -4.10 -1.99 -11.29
N LEU A 69 -3.10 -2.67 -11.82
CA LEU A 69 -2.61 -3.92 -11.27
C LEU A 69 -1.45 -3.48 -10.38
N LEU A 70 -1.77 -3.19 -9.12
CA LEU A 70 -0.78 -2.84 -8.11
C LEU A 70 0.28 -3.93 -8.10
N ASP A 71 1.54 -3.54 -8.26
CA ASP A 71 2.65 -4.47 -8.23
C ASP A 71 2.67 -5.19 -6.87
N GLU A 72 3.24 -6.38 -6.79
CA GLU A 72 3.51 -7.03 -5.48
C GLU A 72 4.40 -6.13 -4.59
N ALA A 73 5.06 -5.12 -5.17
CA ALA A 73 5.82 -4.08 -4.47
C ALA A 73 4.98 -2.86 -4.01
N ASP A 74 3.77 -2.67 -4.51
CA ASP A 74 2.89 -1.50 -4.21
C ASP A 74 1.78 -1.83 -3.19
N GLY A 75 1.68 -3.07 -2.75
CA GLY A 75 0.82 -3.46 -1.63
C GLY A 75 1.36 -2.96 -0.29
N VAL A 76 0.52 -2.94 0.75
CA VAL A 76 1.01 -2.65 2.10
C VAL A 76 1.91 -3.81 2.55
N PRO A 77 3.19 -3.56 2.90
CA PRO A 77 4.11 -4.63 3.28
C PRO A 77 3.65 -5.29 4.58
N ARG A 78 3.62 -6.63 4.61
CA ARG A 78 3.45 -7.39 5.84
C ARG A 78 4.80 -7.56 6.51
N VAL A 79 4.94 -6.93 7.67
CA VAL A 79 6.11 -7.08 8.52
C VAL A 79 5.89 -8.26 9.47
N GLY A 80 6.83 -9.19 9.41
CA GLY A 80 6.94 -10.35 10.28
C GLY A 80 7.71 -10.08 11.56
N ARG A 81 8.53 -11.05 11.97
CA ARG A 81 9.41 -10.91 13.13
C ARG A 81 10.56 -9.95 12.82
N VAL A 82 10.89 -9.09 13.79
CA VAL A 82 11.90 -8.05 13.66
C VAL A 82 13.10 -8.36 14.54
N ALA A 83 14.29 -8.46 13.93
CA ALA A 83 15.55 -8.64 14.62
C ALA A 83 15.97 -7.39 15.44
N ALA A 84 16.86 -7.58 16.41
CA ALA A 84 17.31 -6.51 17.29
C ALA A 84 18.17 -5.48 16.53
N GLY A 85 18.01 -4.19 16.84
CA GLY A 85 18.84 -3.10 16.29
C GLY A 85 18.48 -2.64 14.88
N GLU A 86 17.64 -3.39 14.17
CA GLU A 86 17.33 -3.09 12.77
C GLU A 86 15.97 -2.38 12.58
N PRO A 87 15.82 -1.59 11.50
CA PRO A 87 14.57 -0.92 11.16
C PRO A 87 13.40 -1.91 11.00
N LEU A 88 12.22 -1.48 11.43
CA LEU A 88 10.97 -2.26 11.29
C LEU A 88 10.68 -2.66 9.85
N LEU A 89 10.97 -1.76 8.90
CA LEU A 89 10.74 -1.93 7.46
C LEU A 89 11.98 -2.44 6.71
N ALA A 90 12.95 -3.04 7.40
CA ALA A 90 14.08 -3.69 6.71
C ALA A 90 13.54 -4.85 5.85
N GLN A 91 14.07 -5.03 4.64
CA GLN A 91 13.58 -6.04 3.68
C GLN A 91 13.50 -7.45 4.28
N GLN A 92 14.43 -7.81 5.16
CA GLN A 92 14.46 -9.12 5.83
C GLN A 92 13.30 -9.37 6.81
N HIS A 93 12.56 -8.34 7.20
CA HIS A 93 11.38 -8.46 8.03
C HIS A 93 10.08 -8.46 7.22
N ILE A 94 10.14 -8.18 5.91
CA ILE A 94 8.97 -8.19 5.04
C ILE A 94 8.70 -9.63 4.63
N GLU A 95 7.62 -10.21 5.14
CA GLU A 95 7.21 -11.60 4.85
C GLU A 95 6.34 -11.70 3.57
N GLY A 96 5.95 -10.56 3.00
CA GLY A 96 5.15 -10.46 1.78
C GLY A 96 4.45 -9.09 1.71
N HIS A 97 3.60 -8.91 0.70
CA HIS A 97 2.77 -7.72 0.55
C HIS A 97 1.31 -8.13 0.37
N TYR A 98 0.40 -7.34 0.94
CA TYR A 98 -1.03 -7.50 0.69
C TYR A 98 -1.51 -6.39 -0.25
N GLN A 99 -2.32 -6.81 -1.23
CA GLN A 99 -2.98 -5.91 -2.19
C GLN A 99 -4.16 -5.19 -1.51
N VAL A 100 -3.83 -4.29 -0.59
CA VAL A 100 -4.77 -3.46 0.17
C VAL A 100 -4.41 -2.00 -0.10
N ASP A 101 -5.40 -1.17 -0.43
CA ASP A 101 -5.18 0.26 -0.61
C ASP A 101 -4.85 0.91 0.75
N PRO A 102 -3.65 1.51 0.92
CA PRO A 102 -3.23 2.16 2.17
C PRO A 102 -4.18 3.27 2.63
N SER A 103 -4.89 3.91 1.70
CA SER A 103 -5.79 5.04 1.95
C SER A 103 -7.14 4.64 2.57
N LEU A 104 -7.42 3.33 2.67
CA LEU A 104 -8.54 2.81 3.46
C LEU A 104 -8.43 3.16 4.95
N PHE A 105 -7.21 3.47 5.41
CA PHE A 105 -6.92 3.88 6.78
C PHE A 105 -6.62 5.38 6.85
N LYS A 106 -6.95 6.00 7.98
CA LYS A 106 -6.59 7.39 8.27
C LYS A 106 -5.92 7.49 9.65
N PRO A 107 -4.63 7.89 9.72
CA PRO A 107 -3.70 8.11 8.61
C PRO A 107 -3.46 6.85 7.76
N SER A 108 -2.87 7.00 6.57
CA SER A 108 -2.60 5.88 5.66
C SER A 108 -1.71 4.82 6.31
N ALA A 109 -1.97 3.55 6.02
CA ALA A 109 -1.17 2.45 6.54
C ALA A 109 0.20 2.38 5.86
N ASP A 110 1.27 2.33 6.66
CA ASP A 110 2.63 2.17 6.14
C ASP A 110 3.03 0.69 6.07
N PHE A 111 2.50 -0.16 6.95
CA PHE A 111 2.71 -1.61 6.95
C PHE A 111 1.60 -2.36 7.70
N LEU A 112 1.50 -3.66 7.47
CA LEU A 112 0.64 -4.57 8.21
C LEU A 112 1.48 -5.41 9.19
N LEU A 113 0.99 -5.56 10.41
CA LEU A 113 1.58 -6.42 11.44
C LEU A 113 0.63 -7.57 11.76
N ARG A 114 1.13 -8.81 11.78
CA ARG A 114 0.35 -9.94 12.29
C ARG A 114 0.34 -9.92 13.81
N VAL A 115 -0.85 -9.89 14.40
CA VAL A 115 -1.04 -9.93 15.85
C VAL A 115 -0.72 -11.33 16.37
N SER A 116 -0.04 -11.38 17.52
CA SER A 116 0.20 -12.62 18.25
C SER A 116 -0.29 -12.46 19.70
N GLY A 117 -1.19 -13.36 20.10
CA GLY A 117 -1.86 -13.35 21.39
C GLY A 117 -3.19 -12.60 21.40
N MET A 118 -3.83 -12.62 22.57
CA MET A 118 -5.21 -12.14 22.78
C MET A 118 -5.27 -10.91 23.71
N SER A 119 -4.16 -10.18 23.87
CA SER A 119 -4.04 -9.09 24.85
C SER A 119 -4.97 -7.91 24.58
N MET A 120 -5.52 -7.80 23.37
CA MET A 120 -6.40 -6.72 22.94
C MET A 120 -7.77 -7.19 22.45
N LYS A 121 -8.17 -8.40 22.85
CA LYS A 121 -9.46 -9.00 22.50
C LYS A 121 -10.66 -8.11 22.89
N ASP A 122 -10.54 -7.35 23.98
CA ASP A 122 -11.64 -6.54 24.52
C ASP A 122 -12.00 -5.35 23.63
N ILE A 123 -11.12 -4.99 22.68
CA ILE A 123 -11.40 -3.99 21.64
C ILE A 123 -11.53 -4.61 20.24
N GLY A 124 -11.66 -5.94 20.16
CA GLY A 124 -11.88 -6.67 18.91
C GLY A 124 -10.62 -7.03 18.13
N ILE A 125 -9.43 -6.97 18.73
CA ILE A 125 -8.17 -7.39 18.10
C ILE A 125 -7.78 -8.78 18.62
N MET A 126 -7.77 -9.76 17.72
CA MET A 126 -7.62 -11.18 18.01
C MET A 126 -6.27 -11.72 17.52
N ASP A 127 -5.87 -12.88 18.04
CA ASP A 127 -4.68 -13.58 17.57
C ASP A 127 -4.79 -13.90 16.07
N GLY A 128 -3.73 -13.60 15.32
CA GLY A 128 -3.67 -13.83 13.89
C GLY A 128 -4.21 -12.69 13.02
N ASP A 129 -4.87 -11.68 13.58
CA ASP A 129 -5.35 -10.51 12.84
C ASP A 129 -4.20 -9.73 12.19
N LEU A 130 -4.52 -8.99 11.12
CA LEU A 130 -3.61 -8.05 10.48
C LEU A 130 -3.93 -6.63 10.93
N LEU A 131 -3.01 -6.05 11.71
CA LEU A 131 -3.11 -4.67 12.17
C LEU A 131 -2.47 -3.75 11.14
N ALA A 132 -3.22 -2.78 10.63
CA ALA A 132 -2.69 -1.70 9.81
C ALA A 132 -2.03 -0.63 10.67
N VAL A 133 -0.76 -0.33 10.40
CA VAL A 133 0.05 0.54 11.24
C VAL A 133 0.51 1.75 10.45
N HIS A 134 0.26 2.94 11.00
CA HIS A 134 0.86 4.19 10.55
C HIS A 134 2.14 4.48 11.36
N LYS A 135 3.25 4.71 10.68
CA LYS A 135 4.55 5.01 11.28
C LYS A 135 4.59 6.48 11.68
N THR A 136 4.47 6.74 12.98
CA THR A 136 4.57 8.07 13.57
C THR A 136 5.39 8.05 14.86
N GLN A 137 5.98 9.20 15.20
CA GLN A 137 6.60 9.42 16.52
C GLN A 137 5.62 10.03 17.53
N HIS A 138 4.45 10.48 17.06
CA HIS A 138 3.43 11.12 17.88
C HIS A 138 2.21 10.20 18.03
N VAL A 139 2.00 9.70 19.24
CA VAL A 139 0.83 8.90 19.62
C VAL A 139 0.10 9.61 20.77
N GLY A 140 -1.19 9.85 20.63
CA GLY A 140 -2.04 10.47 21.65
C GLY A 140 -2.49 9.48 22.73
N ASN A 141 -3.02 9.98 23.85
CA ASN A 141 -3.59 9.13 24.90
C ASN A 141 -4.83 8.38 24.39
N GLY A 142 -4.97 7.11 24.78
CA GLY A 142 -6.07 6.26 24.34
C GLY A 142 -5.91 5.69 22.92
N GLN A 143 -4.82 6.00 22.23
CA GLN A 143 -4.50 5.38 20.95
C GLN A 143 -3.75 4.05 21.16
N VAL A 144 -4.02 3.09 20.29
CA VAL A 144 -3.24 1.85 20.21
C VAL A 144 -1.89 2.18 19.58
N ARG A 145 -0.80 1.87 20.29
CA ARG A 145 0.58 1.99 19.81
C ARG A 145 1.20 0.61 19.65
N VAL A 146 2.16 0.52 18.74
CA VAL A 146 2.88 -0.71 18.47
C VAL A 146 4.29 -0.56 19.02
N GLU A 147 4.67 -1.45 19.93
CA GLU A 147 5.94 -1.37 20.65
C GLU A 147 6.82 -2.58 20.43
N ARG A 148 8.14 -2.34 20.45
CA ARG A 148 9.12 -3.42 20.48
C ARG A 148 9.34 -3.84 21.93
N VAL A 149 8.88 -5.04 22.26
CA VAL A 149 9.05 -5.68 23.57
C VAL A 149 10.13 -6.75 23.46
N VAL A 150 10.97 -6.87 24.49
CA VAL A 150 11.95 -7.96 24.59
C VAL A 150 11.29 -9.08 25.40
N ASP A 151 11.23 -10.28 24.83
CA ASP A 151 10.85 -11.48 25.56
C ASP A 151 12.01 -11.88 26.48
N GLU A 152 11.77 -11.85 27.80
CA GLU A 152 12.81 -12.05 28.81
C GLU A 152 13.33 -13.49 28.87
N GLU A 153 12.51 -14.48 28.48
CA GLU A 153 12.87 -15.90 28.52
C GLU A 153 13.67 -16.32 27.29
N THR A 154 13.25 -15.87 26.11
CA THR A 154 13.86 -16.28 24.83
C THR A 154 14.86 -15.26 24.29
N GLY A 155 14.93 -14.07 24.89
CA GLY A 155 15.68 -12.92 24.38
C GLY A 155 15.14 -12.37 23.05
N LYS A 156 14.04 -12.93 22.52
CA LYS A 156 13.49 -12.57 21.22
C LYS A 156 12.71 -11.27 21.33
N ARG A 157 12.96 -10.35 20.41
CA ARG A 157 12.16 -9.12 20.34
C ARG A 157 10.90 -9.37 19.53
N GLN A 158 9.78 -8.98 20.09
CA GLN A 158 8.47 -9.05 19.46
C GLN A 158 7.89 -7.66 19.37
N ILE A 159 7.02 -7.48 18.39
CA ILE A 159 6.26 -6.25 18.25
C ILE A 159 4.85 -6.54 18.72
N LYS A 160 4.39 -5.80 19.72
CA LYS A 160 3.07 -6.00 20.30
C LYS A 160 2.29 -4.69 20.32
N PRO A 161 0.99 -4.72 20.00
CA PRO A 161 0.13 -3.58 20.18
C PRO A 161 -0.19 -3.40 21.68
N GLY A 162 -0.36 -2.15 22.10
CA GLY A 162 -0.68 -1.77 23.48
C GLY A 162 -1.33 -0.40 23.53
N LEU A 163 -2.11 -0.14 24.58
CA LEU A 163 -2.74 1.16 24.81
C LEU A 163 -1.71 2.15 25.39
N LYS A 164 -1.78 3.41 24.94
CA LYS A 164 -1.05 4.53 25.54
C LYS A 164 -1.88 5.24 26.59
#